data_AF-A0AB34HZK6-F1
#
_entry.id   AF-A0AB34HZK6-F1
#
_cell.length_a   1.000
_cell.length_b   1.000
_cell.length_c   1.000
_cell.angle_alpha   90.00
_cell.angle_beta   90.00
_cell.angle_gamma   90.00
#
_symmetry.space_group_name_H-M   'P 1'
#
loop_
_entity.id
_entity.type
_entity.pdbx_description
1 polymer ?
#
loop_
_entity_poly.entity_id
_entity_poly.type
_entity_poly.pdbx_seq_one_letter_code
_entity_poly.pdbx_strand_id
1 'polypeptide(L)'
;MTKFLLCVPNIDECKPRISIYCGVNAKCQNTKGSFYCRCNAGYKLLSGKAQFSNSSENTCQKTTPSETTNSTKELQQVVENIESLLTNKTVWGMEEGRNITATFTSILQKIESVVLETALKTPDQKLQKVQNRAVAVETRVVTDNCSKAVIFNLNAQMNSMDIHCSDVIQGNTQGPSVVAFVSYSSLGNIINAKFFEEANETDQVNLNSQVVSAAIGPKRNTPLSQAVSLSFQHVKVKPSIKKVFCVYWKGTKEGGHWSMEGCFLIQANKTHSICSCTHLSSFAVLMAFHREEEDPALTVLTYVGLSFSLLCLLLAALTFLLCKAIQNTSTSLHLQLSLCLFLAHLLFLTAVDRTEIKVLCAIIAGALHYLYLASFVWMLLEGLHLFLTARNLTVVNHSSINRFMKKLMFPVGYGVPAVIVAISAASRPHLYGTPDYCWLHLDQKFIWAFLGPVCAIICVSEYVALMFLT
;
A
#
# COMPACT_ATOMS: atom_id res chain seq x y z
N MET A 1 34.77 67.78 -16.20
CA MET A 1 34.64 66.56 -17.05
C MET A 1 35.68 65.55 -16.57
N THR A 2 35.29 64.65 -15.66
CA THR A 2 34.95 63.22 -15.89
C THR A 2 36.18 62.32 -16.07
N LYS A 3 36.66 61.73 -14.96
CA LYS A 3 37.56 60.57 -14.95
C LYS A 3 36.78 59.33 -15.40
N PHE A 4 37.24 58.68 -16.48
CA PHE A 4 36.79 57.33 -16.85
C PHE A 4 37.33 56.32 -15.82
N LEU A 5 36.45 55.81 -14.96
CA LEU A 5 36.72 54.59 -14.19
C LEU A 5 36.54 53.39 -15.15
N LEU A 6 37.63 52.70 -15.46
CA LEU A 6 37.60 51.35 -16.02
C LEU A 6 37.04 50.40 -14.94
N CYS A 7 35.76 50.04 -15.04
CA CYS A 7 35.17 48.98 -14.24
C CYS A 7 35.75 47.63 -14.72
N VAL A 8 36.73 47.09 -13.98
CA VAL A 8 37.10 45.68 -14.13
C VAL A 8 35.88 44.83 -13.73
N PRO A 9 35.37 43.97 -14.62
CA PRO A 9 34.24 43.10 -14.28
C PRO A 9 34.64 42.15 -13.15
N ASN A 10 33.76 41.98 -12.16
CA ASN A 10 33.99 41.02 -11.09
C ASN A 10 34.08 39.62 -11.70
N ILE A 11 35.20 38.94 -11.50
CA ILE A 11 35.37 37.55 -11.89
C ILE A 11 34.61 36.70 -10.86
N ASP A 12 34.03 35.58 -11.30
CA ASP A 12 33.36 34.64 -10.40
C ASP A 12 34.16 33.36 -10.35
N GLU A 13 35.01 33.27 -9.33
CA GLU A 13 35.95 32.17 -9.12
C GLU A 13 35.26 30.86 -8.74
N CYS A 14 33.95 30.89 -8.41
CA CYS A 14 33.16 29.71 -8.07
C CYS A 14 32.42 29.06 -9.27
N LYS A 15 32.51 29.66 -10.48
CA LYS A 15 31.87 29.12 -11.69
C LYS A 15 32.78 28.15 -12.46
N PRO A 16 32.21 27.25 -13.29
CA PRO A 16 32.93 26.12 -13.91
C PRO A 16 34.20 26.46 -14.72
N ARG A 17 34.35 27.70 -15.19
CA ARG A 17 35.57 28.12 -15.92
C ARG A 17 36.81 28.22 -15.04
N ILE A 18 36.67 28.45 -13.73
CA ILE A 18 37.77 28.61 -12.75
C ILE A 18 37.57 27.65 -11.56
N SER A 19 36.35 27.56 -11.05
CA SER A 19 35.84 26.63 -10.03
C SER A 19 36.85 26.25 -8.94
N ILE A 20 37.16 27.20 -8.06
CA ILE A 20 38.06 26.95 -6.93
C ILE A 20 37.47 25.90 -6.00
N TYR A 21 38.25 24.85 -5.74
CA TYR A 21 37.89 23.78 -4.84
C TYR A 21 38.19 24.14 -3.39
N CYS A 22 37.14 24.22 -2.55
CA CYS A 22 37.24 24.55 -1.13
C CYS A 22 37.50 23.33 -0.22
N GLY A 23 37.64 22.13 -0.79
CA GLY A 23 37.79 20.88 -0.03
C GLY A 23 36.45 20.22 0.38
N VAL A 24 36.54 19.03 0.95
CA VAL A 24 35.38 18.23 1.38
C VAL A 24 34.56 18.96 2.44
N ASN A 25 33.22 18.87 2.32
CA ASN A 25 32.26 19.50 3.22
C ASN A 25 32.31 21.03 3.29
N ALA A 26 32.81 21.69 2.24
CA ALA A 26 32.80 23.15 2.11
C ALA A 26 32.32 23.58 0.72
N LYS A 27 31.86 24.84 0.62
CA LYS A 27 31.42 25.48 -0.62
C LYS A 27 32.10 26.84 -0.83
N CYS A 28 32.34 27.17 -2.09
CA CYS A 28 32.89 28.46 -2.53
C CYS A 28 31.79 29.53 -2.53
N GLN A 29 32.12 30.75 -2.07
CA GLN A 29 31.31 31.94 -2.18
C GLN A 29 32.09 33.07 -2.83
N ASN A 30 31.56 33.61 -3.93
CA ASN A 30 32.15 34.72 -4.65
C ASN A 30 31.78 36.06 -3.99
N THR A 31 32.72 37.00 -3.97
CA THR A 31 32.55 38.37 -3.51
C THR A 31 33.10 39.35 -4.55
N LYS A 32 32.83 40.65 -4.41
CA LYS A 32 33.31 41.63 -5.38
C LYS A 32 34.83 41.81 -5.24
N GLY A 33 35.60 41.21 -6.14
CA GLY A 33 37.07 41.25 -6.21
C GLY A 33 37.79 40.15 -5.42
N SER A 34 37.10 39.15 -4.89
CA SER A 34 37.69 38.04 -4.13
C SER A 34 36.69 36.89 -3.94
N PHE A 35 37.12 35.77 -3.38
CA PHE A 35 36.27 34.66 -2.97
C PHE A 35 36.63 34.20 -1.55
N TYR A 36 35.72 33.45 -0.92
CA TYR A 36 36.02 32.73 0.31
C TYR A 36 35.30 31.39 0.35
N CYS A 37 35.85 30.47 1.13
CA CYS A 37 35.28 29.16 1.37
C CYS A 37 34.53 29.14 2.70
N ARG A 38 33.41 28.43 2.74
CA ARG A 38 32.60 28.22 3.95
C ARG A 38 32.20 26.76 4.08
N CYS A 39 32.26 26.22 5.30
CA CYS A 39 31.77 24.86 5.56
C CYS A 39 30.27 24.72 5.23
N ASN A 40 29.88 23.53 4.79
CA ASN A 40 28.48 23.17 4.56
C ASN A 40 27.70 23.15 5.89
N ALA A 41 26.37 23.24 5.80
CA ALA A 41 25.52 23.15 6.99
C ALA A 41 25.80 21.85 7.76
N GLY A 42 26.01 21.96 9.07
CA GLY A 42 26.41 20.83 9.93
C GLY A 42 27.92 20.60 10.06
N TYR A 43 28.77 21.48 9.52
CA TYR A 43 30.23 21.42 9.63
C TYR A 43 30.80 22.76 10.10
N LYS A 44 31.86 22.73 10.93
CA LYS A 44 32.57 23.93 11.42
C LYS A 44 34.08 23.74 11.31
N LEU A 45 34.82 24.85 11.13
CA LEU A 45 36.28 24.85 11.20
C LEU A 45 36.75 24.59 12.63
N LEU A 46 37.83 23.82 12.79
CA LEU A 46 38.48 23.60 14.09
C LEU A 46 38.95 24.92 14.75
N SER A 47 39.30 25.92 13.94
CA SER A 47 39.72 27.25 14.42
C SER A 47 38.58 28.13 14.93
N GLY A 48 37.32 27.71 14.79
CA GLY A 48 36.14 28.50 15.16
C GLY A 48 35.80 29.66 14.21
N LYS A 49 36.61 29.91 13.18
CA LYS A 49 36.34 30.93 12.16
C LYS A 49 35.16 30.52 11.27
N ALA A 50 34.45 31.49 10.70
CA ALA A 50 33.31 31.25 9.82
C ALA A 50 33.70 31.02 8.35
N GLN A 51 34.90 31.44 7.95
CA GLN A 51 35.37 31.47 6.56
C GLN A 51 36.89 31.21 6.48
N PHE A 52 37.34 30.68 5.34
CA PHE A 52 38.74 30.35 5.05
C PHE A 52 39.06 30.54 3.55
N SER A 53 40.34 30.58 3.17
CA SER A 53 40.73 31.13 1.86
C SER A 53 40.96 30.08 0.76
N ASN A 54 41.28 28.83 1.10
CA ASN A 54 41.58 27.77 0.13
C ASN A 54 41.44 26.36 0.74
N SER A 55 41.53 25.30 -0.08
CA SER A 55 41.39 23.92 0.40
C SER A 55 42.41 23.49 1.45
N SER A 56 43.61 24.08 1.48
CA SER A 56 44.65 23.78 2.49
C SER A 56 44.28 24.22 3.90
N GLU A 57 43.40 25.22 4.04
CA GLU A 57 42.86 25.66 5.33
C GLU A 57 41.58 24.91 5.74
N ASN A 58 41.14 23.94 4.94
CA ASN A 58 39.90 23.22 5.22
C ASN A 58 40.06 22.27 6.41
N THR A 59 39.47 22.67 7.53
CA THR A 59 39.33 21.85 8.74
C THR A 59 37.85 21.63 9.09
N CYS A 60 36.96 21.64 8.09
CA CYS A 60 35.53 21.44 8.27
C CYS A 60 35.26 20.02 8.79
N GLN A 61 35.10 19.89 10.10
CA GLN A 61 34.66 18.65 10.72
C GLN A 61 33.15 18.67 10.88
N LYS A 62 32.55 17.47 10.73
CA LYS A 62 31.13 17.27 11.06
C LYS A 62 30.97 17.75 12.48
N THR A 63 30.00 18.62 12.71
CA THR A 63 29.57 18.90 14.07
C THR A 63 29.01 17.56 14.56
N THR A 64 29.84 16.73 15.20
CA THR A 64 29.34 15.77 16.18
C THR A 64 28.43 16.59 17.08
N PRO A 65 27.20 16.15 17.38
CA PRO A 65 26.32 16.88 18.28
C PRO A 65 27.11 17.08 19.58
N SER A 66 27.70 18.25 19.73
CA SER A 66 28.36 18.67 20.95
C SER A 66 27.20 18.80 21.92
N GLU A 67 27.16 17.85 22.85
CA GLU A 67 26.12 17.70 23.87
C GLU A 67 24.73 17.48 23.27
N THR A 68 24.28 16.22 23.27
CA THR A 68 22.84 15.96 23.46
C THR A 68 22.48 16.65 24.77
N THR A 69 21.93 17.86 24.68
CA THR A 69 21.29 18.55 25.79
C THR A 69 20.40 17.53 26.51
N ASN A 70 20.38 17.54 27.85
CA ASN A 70 19.53 16.63 28.64
C ASN A 70 18.06 16.62 28.13
N SER A 71 17.62 17.73 27.53
CA SER A 71 16.34 17.92 26.84
C SER A 71 16.05 16.97 25.67
N THR A 72 17.01 16.79 24.77
CA THR A 72 16.81 15.92 23.59
C THR A 72 16.77 14.45 24.03
N LYS A 73 17.48 14.10 25.11
CA LYS A 73 17.39 12.77 25.75
C LYS A 73 16.03 12.54 26.40
N GLU A 74 15.46 13.55 27.06
CA GLU A 74 14.10 13.47 27.62
C GLU A 74 13.05 13.29 26.52
N LEU A 75 13.11 14.07 25.44
CA LEU A 75 12.19 13.92 24.31
C LEU A 75 12.37 12.56 23.60
N GLN A 76 13.60 12.05 23.56
CA GLN A 76 13.90 10.72 23.03
C GLN A 76 13.31 9.60 23.89
N GLN A 77 13.41 9.70 25.21
CA GLN A 77 12.76 8.78 26.15
C GLN A 77 11.23 8.82 26.02
N VAL A 78 10.65 10.00 25.77
CA VAL A 78 9.22 10.15 25.47
C VAL A 78 8.85 9.39 24.20
N VAL A 79 9.60 9.56 23.10
CA VAL A 79 9.33 8.88 21.83
C VAL A 79 9.44 7.35 21.93
N GLU A 80 10.40 6.84 22.70
CA GLU A 80 10.54 5.40 23.00
C GLU A 80 9.35 4.87 23.82
N ASN A 81 8.93 5.60 24.85
CA ASN A 81 7.73 5.24 25.63
C ASN A 81 6.48 5.23 24.76
N ILE A 82 6.32 6.18 23.83
CA ILE A 82 5.18 6.21 22.91
C ILE A 82 5.22 5.01 21.97
N GLU A 83 6.38 4.66 21.41
CA GLU A 83 6.51 3.46 20.57
C GLU A 83 6.09 2.19 21.32
N SER A 84 6.47 2.06 22.60
CA SER A 84 6.04 0.93 23.44
C SER A 84 4.51 0.89 23.61
N LEU A 85 3.86 2.04 23.80
CA LEU A 85 2.40 2.14 23.93
C LEU A 85 1.68 1.79 22.62
N LEU A 86 2.21 2.24 21.48
CA LEU A 86 1.63 2.01 20.17
C LEU A 86 1.78 0.56 19.70
N THR A 87 2.86 -0.13 20.09
CA THR A 87 3.14 -1.51 19.70
C THR A 87 2.54 -2.55 20.64
N ASN A 88 2.06 -2.14 21.81
CA ASN A 88 1.49 -3.06 22.79
C ASN A 88 0.12 -3.60 22.35
N LYS A 89 0.09 -4.85 21.90
CA LYS A 89 -1.13 -5.55 21.46
C LYS A 89 -2.19 -5.70 22.56
N THR A 90 -1.84 -5.68 23.85
CA THR A 90 -2.85 -5.81 24.92
C THR A 90 -3.65 -4.53 25.14
N VAL A 91 -3.05 -3.36 24.85
CA VAL A 91 -3.74 -2.06 24.89
C VAL A 91 -4.81 -1.97 23.80
N TRP A 92 -4.55 -2.58 22.64
CA TRP A 92 -5.45 -2.56 21.48
C TRP A 92 -6.30 -3.82 21.34
N GLY A 93 -5.99 -4.87 22.09
CA GLY A 93 -6.52 -6.22 21.90
C GLY A 93 -7.27 -6.69 23.14
N MET A 94 -8.52 -6.24 23.29
CA MET A 94 -9.56 -7.03 23.97
C MET A 94 -11.01 -6.49 23.88
N GLU A 95 -11.31 -5.39 23.18
CA GLU A 95 -12.65 -4.79 23.30
C GLU A 95 -13.33 -4.41 21.99
N GLU A 96 -14.66 -4.44 22.03
CA GLU A 96 -15.59 -3.94 21.01
C GLU A 96 -15.19 -2.54 20.53
N GLY A 97 -15.38 -2.23 19.24
CA GLY A 97 -14.82 -1.06 18.55
C GLY A 97 -15.04 0.29 19.25
N ARG A 98 -16.07 0.43 20.08
CA ARG A 98 -16.36 1.65 20.86
C ARG A 98 -15.26 1.97 21.89
N ASN A 99 -14.79 0.99 22.65
CA ASN A 99 -13.74 1.23 23.67
C ASN A 99 -12.36 1.51 23.05
N ILE A 100 -12.11 0.97 21.85
CA ILE A 100 -10.88 1.24 21.09
C ILE A 100 -10.79 2.72 20.71
N THR A 101 -11.89 3.33 20.24
CA THR A 101 -11.89 4.75 19.82
C THR A 101 -11.70 5.73 20.98
N ALA A 102 -12.26 5.43 22.15
CA ALA A 102 -12.04 6.22 23.36
C ALA A 102 -10.57 6.10 23.85
N THR A 103 -10.02 4.88 23.86
CA THR A 103 -8.62 4.61 24.21
C THR A 103 -7.67 5.34 23.27
N PHE A 104 -7.94 5.30 21.97
CA PHE A 104 -7.17 6.02 20.95
C PHE A 104 -7.16 7.53 21.19
N THR A 105 -8.33 8.11 21.46
CA THR A 105 -8.47 9.55 21.79
C THR A 105 -7.63 9.92 23.01
N SER A 106 -7.69 9.12 24.07
CA SER A 106 -6.90 9.33 25.29
C SER A 106 -5.40 9.26 25.04
N ILE A 107 -4.96 8.30 24.22
CA ILE A 107 -3.54 8.13 23.85
C ILE A 107 -3.03 9.34 23.07
N LEU A 108 -3.75 9.82 22.05
CA LEU A 108 -3.35 10.99 21.27
C LEU A 108 -3.23 12.23 22.16
N GLN A 109 -4.23 12.50 22.99
CA GLN A 109 -4.24 13.64 23.91
C GLN A 109 -3.09 13.59 24.94
N LYS A 110 -2.74 12.37 25.39
CA LYS A 110 -1.61 12.13 26.30
C LYS A 110 -0.28 12.39 25.59
N ILE A 111 -0.11 11.88 24.38
CA ILE A 111 1.10 12.11 23.57
C ILE A 111 1.32 13.60 23.34
N GLU A 112 0.28 14.31 22.92
CA GLU A 112 0.33 15.76 22.72
C GLU A 112 0.72 16.49 24.01
N SER A 113 0.21 16.10 25.19
CA SER A 113 0.60 16.73 26.47
C SER A 113 2.07 16.57 26.75
N VAL A 114 2.53 15.32 26.71
CA VAL A 114 3.89 14.98 27.13
C VAL A 114 4.90 15.63 26.19
N VAL A 115 4.62 15.67 24.88
CA VAL A 115 5.49 16.33 23.90
C VAL A 115 5.55 17.85 24.15
N LEU A 116 4.41 18.51 24.36
CA LEU A 116 4.37 19.95 24.62
C LEU A 116 5.06 20.31 25.95
N GLU A 117 4.79 19.58 27.02
CA GLU A 117 5.37 19.80 28.35
C GLU A 117 6.89 19.61 28.35
N THR A 118 7.39 18.57 27.69
CA THR A 118 8.84 18.32 27.57
C THR A 118 9.53 19.41 26.75
N ALA A 119 8.91 19.88 25.68
CA ALA A 119 9.47 20.95 24.87
C ALA A 119 9.50 22.30 25.63
N LEU A 120 8.47 22.60 26.44
CA LEU A 120 8.40 23.83 27.24
C LEU A 120 9.42 23.88 28.37
N LYS A 121 9.89 22.74 28.89
CA LYS A 121 10.96 22.70 29.91
C LYS A 121 12.29 23.26 29.41
N THR A 122 12.49 23.34 28.09
CA THR A 122 13.79 23.61 27.47
C THR A 122 13.70 24.73 26.43
N PRO A 123 13.34 25.95 26.88
CA PRO A 123 13.03 27.07 25.99
C PRO A 123 14.22 27.58 25.17
N ASP A 124 15.45 27.34 25.63
CA ASP A 124 16.67 27.71 24.91
C ASP A 124 16.82 26.94 23.58
N GLN A 125 16.20 25.76 23.48
CA GLN A 125 16.22 24.94 22.28
C GLN A 125 15.00 25.26 21.40
N LYS A 126 15.16 26.26 20.52
CA LYS A 126 14.09 26.73 19.61
C LYS A 126 13.52 25.64 18.70
N LEU A 127 14.30 24.62 18.32
CA LEU A 127 13.85 23.51 17.49
C LEU A 127 14.31 22.17 18.07
N GLN A 128 13.38 21.24 18.28
CA GLN A 128 13.66 19.90 18.79
C GLN A 128 13.07 18.88 17.84
N LYS A 129 13.86 17.91 17.41
CA LYS A 129 13.44 16.89 16.46
C LYS A 129 13.94 15.52 16.88
N VAL A 130 13.02 14.57 17.01
CA VAL A 130 13.28 13.19 17.41
C VAL A 130 12.43 12.26 16.55
N GLN A 131 13.01 11.14 16.11
CA GLN A 131 12.29 10.16 15.30
C GLN A 131 12.76 8.74 15.59
N ASN A 132 11.84 7.79 15.56
CA ASN A 132 12.10 6.35 15.49
C ASN A 132 11.27 5.73 14.34
N ARG A 133 11.11 4.40 14.35
CA ARG A 133 10.36 3.69 13.30
C ARG A 133 8.84 3.93 13.38
N ALA A 134 8.31 4.10 14.60
CA ALA A 134 6.88 4.19 14.85
C ALA A 134 6.36 5.64 14.90
N VAL A 135 7.18 6.60 15.33
CA VAL A 135 6.80 7.97 15.68
C VAL A 135 7.91 8.94 15.30
N ALA A 136 7.54 10.09 14.74
CA ALA A 136 8.43 11.23 14.63
C ALA A 136 7.79 12.47 15.21
N VAL A 137 8.59 13.28 15.91
CA VAL A 137 8.18 14.48 16.62
C VAL A 137 9.12 15.62 16.22
N GLU A 138 8.54 16.73 15.79
CA GLU A 138 9.23 18.01 15.68
C GLU A 138 8.47 19.06 16.49
N THR A 139 9.18 19.76 17.37
CA THR A 139 8.64 20.85 18.18
C THR A 139 9.42 22.13 17.93
N ARG A 140 8.72 23.26 17.98
CA ARG A 140 9.31 24.58 17.83
C ARG A 140 8.86 25.50 18.95
N VAL A 141 9.82 26.00 19.71
CA VAL A 141 9.60 26.91 20.84
C VAL A 141 9.75 28.35 20.36
N VAL A 142 8.81 29.20 20.77
CA VAL A 142 8.69 30.61 20.41
C VAL A 142 8.77 31.44 21.69
N THR A 143 9.84 32.23 21.81
CA THR A 143 10.11 33.12 22.96
C THR A 143 9.89 34.59 22.64
N ASP A 144 9.87 34.96 21.35
CA ASP A 144 9.94 36.35 20.87
C ASP A 144 8.65 36.73 20.12
N ASN A 145 8.40 38.04 19.92
CA ASN A 145 7.24 38.52 19.16
C ASN A 145 7.27 38.05 17.69
N CYS A 146 6.18 37.40 17.27
CA CYS A 146 5.96 36.94 15.90
C CYS A 146 5.36 38.05 15.02
N SER A 147 5.92 38.24 13.84
CA SER A 147 5.26 38.99 12.75
C SER A 147 4.24 38.10 12.04
N LYS A 148 3.09 38.64 11.62
CA LYS A 148 2.02 37.89 10.93
C LYS A 148 2.46 37.16 9.65
N ALA A 149 3.53 37.64 9.00
CA ALA A 149 4.05 37.10 7.75
C ALA A 149 4.97 35.87 7.92
N VAL A 150 5.33 35.49 9.15
CA VAL A 150 6.25 34.37 9.39
C VAL A 150 5.46 33.05 9.45
N ILE A 151 5.82 32.11 8.60
CA ILE A 151 5.27 30.75 8.57
C ILE A 151 6.32 29.79 9.12
N PHE A 152 5.90 28.90 10.02
CA PHE A 152 6.71 27.81 10.51
C PHE A 152 6.36 26.53 9.77
N ASN A 153 7.37 25.96 9.11
CA ASN A 153 7.32 24.63 8.56
C ASN A 153 7.86 23.63 9.59
N LEU A 154 7.04 22.64 9.96
CA LEU A 154 7.42 21.48 10.77
C LEU A 154 7.33 20.22 9.93
N ASN A 155 8.25 19.28 10.11
CA ASN A 155 8.33 18.05 9.35
C ASN A 155 8.43 16.82 10.29
N ALA A 156 7.56 15.84 10.04
CA ALA A 156 7.57 14.59 10.77
C ALA A 156 7.51 13.45 9.75
N GLN A 157 8.61 12.71 9.63
CA GLN A 157 8.82 11.71 8.57
C GLN A 157 8.65 12.31 7.17
N MET A 158 7.66 11.86 6.42
CA MET A 158 7.37 12.29 5.04
C MET A 158 6.14 13.21 4.98
N ASN A 159 5.70 13.73 6.14
CA ASN A 159 4.60 14.68 6.27
C ASN A 159 5.13 16.04 6.74
N SER A 160 4.43 17.11 6.42
CA SER A 160 4.78 18.45 6.88
C SER A 160 3.56 19.30 7.23
N MET A 161 3.79 20.32 8.06
CA MET A 161 2.79 21.27 8.51
C MET A 161 3.32 22.70 8.39
N ASP A 162 2.51 23.59 7.84
CA ASP A 162 2.76 25.03 7.79
C ASP A 162 1.75 25.76 8.66
N ILE A 163 2.26 26.50 9.65
CA ILE A 163 1.45 27.27 10.61
C ILE A 163 1.98 28.70 10.76
N HIS A 164 1.08 29.66 10.93
CA HIS A 164 1.46 31.05 11.16
C HIS A 164 2.01 31.25 12.58
N CYS A 165 3.14 31.95 12.66
CA CYS A 165 3.82 32.29 13.91
C CYS A 165 2.87 33.02 14.90
N SER A 166 1.99 33.88 14.39
CA SER A 166 1.01 34.61 15.21
C SER A 166 -0.03 33.72 15.89
N ASP A 167 -0.33 32.55 15.32
CA ASP A 167 -1.29 31.61 15.92
C ASP A 167 -0.64 30.77 17.03
N VAL A 168 0.69 30.63 17.01
CA VAL A 168 1.45 29.97 18.07
C VAL A 168 1.56 30.83 19.32
N ILE A 169 1.67 32.16 19.17
CA ILE A 169 1.74 33.08 20.31
C ILE A 169 0.33 33.35 20.86
N GLN A 170 0.08 32.87 22.08
CA GLN A 170 -1.25 32.93 22.70
C GLN A 170 -1.52 34.24 23.46
N GLY A 171 -1.32 35.38 22.79
CA GLY A 171 -1.93 36.67 23.12
C GLY A 171 -1.53 37.39 24.42
N ASN A 172 -1.26 36.73 25.55
CA ASN A 172 -0.79 37.40 26.79
C ASN A 172 -0.33 36.45 27.92
N THR A 173 0.63 35.54 27.70
CA THR A 173 1.24 34.74 28.79
C THR A 173 2.74 35.00 28.86
N GLN A 174 3.26 35.31 30.06
CA GLN A 174 4.66 35.64 30.37
C GLN A 174 5.62 34.44 30.22
N GLY A 175 5.50 33.65 29.16
CA GLY A 175 6.29 32.44 28.95
C GLY A 175 6.35 31.98 27.49
N PRO A 176 7.27 31.06 27.18
CA PRO A 176 7.45 30.52 25.84
C PRO A 176 6.18 29.79 25.36
N SER A 177 5.85 29.95 24.09
CA SER A 177 4.82 29.14 23.42
C SER A 177 5.48 28.05 22.58
N VAL A 178 4.81 26.92 22.38
CA VAL A 178 5.37 25.82 21.59
C VAL A 178 4.34 25.29 20.62
N VAL A 179 4.79 24.92 19.42
CA VAL A 179 4.02 24.11 18.49
C VAL A 179 4.69 22.75 18.31
N ALA A 180 3.89 21.69 18.34
CA ALA A 180 4.33 20.32 18.13
C ALA A 180 3.66 19.72 16.91
N PHE A 181 4.43 18.99 16.11
CA PHE A 181 3.95 18.17 15.00
C PHE A 181 4.47 16.74 15.16
N VAL A 182 3.54 15.78 15.17
CA VAL A 182 3.82 14.37 15.44
C VAL A 182 3.28 13.53 14.29
N SER A 183 4.05 12.55 13.81
CA SER A 183 3.63 11.57 12.80
C SER A 183 3.67 10.15 13.38
N TYR A 184 2.63 9.35 13.13
CA TYR A 184 2.48 7.99 13.63
C TYR A 184 2.43 6.98 12.47
N SER A 185 3.44 6.12 12.38
CA SER A 185 3.55 5.09 11.33
C SER A 185 2.55 3.94 11.50
N SER A 186 2.24 3.56 12.75
CA SER A 186 1.56 2.29 13.07
C SER A 186 0.07 2.43 13.36
N LEU A 187 -0.45 3.64 13.52
CA LEU A 187 -1.83 3.88 13.95
C LEU A 187 -2.87 3.60 12.85
N GLY A 188 -2.48 3.66 11.58
CA GLY A 188 -3.40 3.44 10.46
C GLY A 188 -3.98 2.02 10.37
N ASN A 189 -3.35 1.04 11.02
CA ASN A 189 -3.88 -0.32 11.11
C ASN A 189 -4.95 -0.48 12.19
N ILE A 190 -4.98 0.44 13.16
CA ILE A 190 -5.89 0.39 14.32
C ILE A 190 -7.13 1.22 14.02
N ILE A 191 -6.94 2.46 13.58
CA ILE A 191 -8.01 3.38 13.21
C ILE A 191 -8.03 3.50 11.69
N ASN A 192 -8.92 2.74 11.06
CA ASN A 192 -9.05 2.64 9.61
C ASN A 192 -10.26 3.46 9.09
N ALA A 193 -10.56 3.31 7.80
CA ALA A 193 -11.66 3.99 7.13
C ALA A 193 -13.06 3.58 7.62
N LYS A 194 -13.22 2.55 8.46
CA LYS A 194 -14.53 2.14 8.99
C LYS A 194 -15.13 3.16 9.96
N PHE A 195 -14.28 4.00 10.56
CA PHE A 195 -14.71 5.08 11.45
C PHE A 195 -15.06 6.36 10.68
N PHE A 196 -15.29 6.28 9.36
CA PHE A 196 -15.68 7.40 8.52
C PHE A 196 -17.08 7.15 7.95
N GLU A 197 -18.07 7.83 8.53
CA GLU A 197 -19.50 7.64 8.19
C GLU A 197 -19.98 8.56 7.07
N GLU A 198 -19.20 9.59 6.71
CA GLU A 198 -19.56 10.60 5.69
C GLU A 198 -19.29 10.13 4.23
N ALA A 199 -18.85 8.88 4.03
CA ALA A 199 -18.60 8.31 2.71
C ALA A 199 -19.89 7.75 2.07
N ASN A 200 -20.00 7.88 0.75
CA ASN A 200 -21.02 7.15 -0.01
C ASN A 200 -20.74 5.63 0.07
N GLU A 201 -21.79 4.82 0.26
CA GLU A 201 -21.67 3.35 0.34
C GLU A 201 -20.97 2.71 -0.87
N THR A 202 -21.04 3.35 -2.05
CA THR A 202 -20.41 2.87 -3.29
C THR A 202 -18.90 3.07 -3.34
N ASP A 203 -18.35 3.98 -2.53
CA ASP A 203 -16.94 4.35 -2.55
C ASP A 203 -16.17 3.49 -1.53
N GLN A 204 -15.32 2.57 -2.01
CA GLN A 204 -14.39 1.85 -1.13
C GLN A 204 -13.28 2.79 -0.65
N VAL A 205 -13.56 3.50 0.45
CA VAL A 205 -12.63 4.43 1.08
C VAL A 205 -11.62 3.66 1.92
N ASN A 206 -10.34 3.98 1.76
CA ASN A 206 -9.25 3.42 2.55
C ASN A 206 -8.37 4.53 3.12
N LEU A 207 -7.81 4.32 4.32
CA LEU A 207 -6.80 5.22 4.87
C LEU A 207 -5.53 5.12 4.02
N ASN A 208 -5.05 6.26 3.50
CA ASN A 208 -3.92 6.31 2.58
C ASN A 208 -2.78 7.22 3.03
N SER A 209 -2.77 7.67 4.29
CA SER A 209 -1.66 8.40 4.89
C SER A 209 -1.32 7.84 6.27
N GLN A 210 -0.18 8.28 6.82
CA GLN A 210 0.06 8.21 8.25
C GLN A 210 -0.88 9.17 8.99
N VAL A 211 -1.17 8.87 10.25
CA VAL A 211 -1.91 9.78 11.14
C VAL A 211 -0.90 10.79 11.68
N VAL A 212 -1.23 12.08 11.64
CA VAL A 212 -0.39 13.14 12.20
C VAL A 212 -1.15 13.94 13.24
N SER A 213 -0.49 14.40 14.30
CA SER A 213 -1.08 15.28 15.32
C SER A 213 -0.37 16.62 15.32
N ALA A 214 -1.14 17.69 15.47
CA ALA A 214 -0.63 19.03 15.66
C ALA A 214 -1.25 19.66 16.90
N ALA A 215 -0.44 20.30 17.73
CA ALA A 215 -0.91 20.95 18.95
C ALA A 215 -0.04 22.16 19.31
N ILE A 216 -0.64 23.15 19.96
CA ILE A 216 0.04 24.31 20.54
C ILE A 216 -0.09 24.28 22.06
N GLY A 217 0.98 24.67 22.76
CA GLY A 217 1.01 24.92 24.20
C GLY A 217 1.43 26.37 24.50
N PRO A 218 1.10 26.91 25.68
CA PRO A 218 0.62 26.18 26.87
C PRO A 218 -0.90 25.93 26.92
N LYS A 219 -1.75 26.76 26.31
CA LYS A 219 -3.21 26.61 26.34
C LYS A 219 -3.67 25.75 25.15
N ARG A 220 -4.49 24.74 25.39
CA ARG A 220 -5.07 23.92 24.30
C ARG A 220 -6.31 24.58 23.71
N ASN A 221 -6.65 24.16 22.49
CA ASN A 221 -7.89 24.50 21.78
C ASN A 221 -8.09 26.00 21.56
N THR A 222 -7.01 26.75 21.32
CA THR A 222 -7.11 28.15 20.90
C THR A 222 -7.57 28.23 19.45
N PRO A 223 -8.54 29.10 19.12
CA PRO A 223 -8.97 29.30 17.74
C PRO A 223 -7.81 29.87 16.92
N LEU A 224 -7.61 29.31 15.73
CA LEU A 224 -6.60 29.79 14.80
C LEU A 224 -7.12 31.02 14.03
N SER A 225 -6.26 32.03 13.82
CA SER A 225 -6.59 33.15 12.94
C SER A 225 -6.54 32.75 11.46
N GLN A 226 -5.70 31.78 11.10
CA GLN A 226 -5.55 31.27 9.74
C GLN A 226 -5.53 29.74 9.73
N ALA A 227 -6.06 29.15 8.66
CA ALA A 227 -6.06 27.70 8.51
C ALA A 227 -4.63 27.18 8.31
N VAL A 228 -4.32 26.05 8.92
CA VAL A 228 -3.04 25.36 8.83
C VAL A 228 -3.01 24.51 7.56
N SER A 229 -1.88 24.50 6.86
CA SER A 229 -1.67 23.67 5.68
C SER A 229 -0.87 22.43 6.05
N LEU A 230 -1.42 21.26 5.76
CA LEU A 230 -0.86 19.95 6.07
C LEU A 230 -0.56 19.22 4.75
N SER A 231 0.66 18.74 4.59
CA SER A 231 1.06 17.91 3.44
C SER A 231 1.28 16.48 3.89
N PHE A 232 0.59 15.55 3.23
CA PHE A 232 0.61 14.13 3.51
C PHE A 232 1.20 13.36 2.34
N GLN A 233 2.07 12.40 2.64
CA GLN A 233 2.50 11.43 1.63
C GLN A 233 1.57 10.21 1.59
N HIS A 234 1.28 9.75 0.38
CA HIS A 234 0.45 8.57 0.14
C HIS A 234 1.20 7.27 0.43
N VAL A 235 0.58 6.38 1.19
CA VAL A 235 1.10 5.03 1.47
C VAL A 235 0.96 4.13 0.24
N LYS A 236 -0.20 4.19 -0.44
CA LYS A 236 -0.47 3.49 -1.70
C LYS A 236 -0.51 4.50 -2.84
N VAL A 237 0.36 4.31 -3.82
CA VAL A 237 0.39 5.09 -5.06
C VAL A 237 -0.37 4.30 -6.13
N LYS A 238 -1.61 4.70 -6.40
CA LYS A 238 -2.40 4.17 -7.52
C LYS A 238 -2.61 5.25 -8.59
N PRO A 239 -2.71 4.88 -9.89
CA PRO A 239 -2.83 5.85 -10.97
C PRO A 239 -4.20 6.55 -11.00
N SER A 240 -5.27 5.91 -10.53
CA SER A 240 -6.65 6.36 -10.66
C SER A 240 -7.29 6.71 -9.30
N ILE A 241 -7.11 7.96 -8.87
CA ILE A 241 -7.73 8.50 -7.65
C ILE A 241 -9.15 8.99 -7.98
N LYS A 242 -10.17 8.48 -7.28
CA LYS A 242 -11.58 8.90 -7.46
C LYS A 242 -11.92 10.09 -6.55
N LYS A 243 -11.66 9.95 -5.25
CA LYS A 243 -11.91 10.99 -4.24
C LYS A 243 -10.84 10.97 -3.15
N VAL A 244 -10.53 12.15 -2.62
CA VAL A 244 -9.60 12.35 -1.51
C VAL A 244 -10.33 13.12 -0.42
N PHE A 245 -10.28 12.62 0.81
CA PHE A 245 -10.92 13.20 1.97
C PHE A 245 -9.86 13.56 3.01
N CYS A 246 -9.75 14.86 3.29
CA CYS A 246 -8.96 15.39 4.40
C CYS A 246 -9.81 15.30 5.66
N VAL A 247 -9.41 14.47 6.62
CA VAL A 247 -10.19 14.24 7.83
C VAL A 247 -9.38 14.52 9.08
N TYR A 248 -10.08 14.82 10.16
CA TYR A 248 -9.54 14.87 11.49
C TYR A 248 -10.29 13.94 12.44
N TRP A 249 -9.65 13.57 13.53
CA TRP A 249 -10.21 12.69 14.53
C TRP A 249 -11.09 13.46 15.52
N LYS A 250 -12.42 13.26 15.43
CA LYS A 250 -13.40 13.81 16.35
C LYS A 250 -13.63 12.83 17.51
N GLY A 251 -12.78 12.95 18.53
CA GLY A 251 -12.87 12.14 19.76
C GLY A 251 -13.85 12.70 20.79
N THR A 252 -14.73 11.85 21.31
CA THR A 252 -15.65 12.13 22.42
C THR A 252 -15.43 11.11 23.56
N LYS A 253 -16.06 11.33 24.73
CA LYS A 253 -15.97 10.38 25.86
C LYS A 253 -16.65 9.04 25.57
N GLU A 254 -17.55 8.99 24.59
CA GLU A 254 -18.35 7.80 24.22
C GLU A 254 -17.84 7.09 22.95
N GLY A 255 -16.79 7.62 22.33
CA GLY A 255 -16.16 7.08 21.13
C GLY A 255 -15.59 8.18 20.21
N GLY A 256 -15.06 7.81 19.05
CA GLY A 256 -14.50 8.75 18.09
C GLY A 256 -14.65 8.30 16.65
N HIS A 257 -14.71 9.27 15.73
CA HIS A 257 -14.84 9.04 14.30
C HIS A 257 -14.02 10.06 13.49
N TRP A 258 -13.76 9.75 12.23
CA TRP A 258 -13.18 10.68 11.27
C TRP A 258 -14.27 11.64 10.77
N SER A 259 -13.97 12.93 10.76
CA SER A 259 -14.85 13.95 10.18
C SER A 259 -14.09 14.91 9.28
N MET A 260 -14.77 15.47 8.28
CA MET A 260 -14.24 16.52 7.41
C MET A 260 -14.49 17.94 7.95
N GLU A 261 -15.17 18.08 9.09
CA GLU A 261 -15.55 19.39 9.64
C GLU A 261 -14.33 20.32 9.87
N GLY A 262 -14.28 21.43 9.14
CA GLY A 262 -13.18 22.39 9.22
C GLY A 262 -11.89 21.96 8.51
N CYS A 263 -11.89 20.87 7.74
CA CYS A 263 -10.75 20.41 6.94
C CYS A 263 -11.13 20.28 5.46
N PHE A 264 -10.35 20.90 4.58
CA PHE A 264 -10.63 21.00 3.15
C PHE A 264 -9.41 20.56 2.34
N LEU A 265 -9.65 19.88 1.22
CA LEU A 265 -8.59 19.53 0.28
C LEU A 265 -8.19 20.76 -0.54
N ILE A 266 -6.89 21.09 -0.56
CA ILE A 266 -6.34 22.12 -1.44
C ILE A 266 -5.93 21.50 -2.78
N GLN A 267 -5.10 20.46 -2.70
CA GLN A 267 -4.55 19.81 -3.88
C GLN A 267 -4.22 18.35 -3.56
N ALA A 268 -4.47 17.46 -4.52
CA ALA A 268 -4.01 16.07 -4.46
C ALA A 268 -3.26 15.73 -5.75
N ASN A 269 -2.19 14.97 -5.60
CA ASN A 269 -1.45 14.35 -6.69
C ASN A 269 -1.29 12.84 -6.39
N LYS A 270 -0.62 12.07 -7.26
CA LYS A 270 -0.44 10.62 -7.06
C LYS A 270 0.32 10.29 -5.77
N THR A 271 1.24 11.15 -5.35
CA THR A 271 2.16 10.87 -4.22
C THR A 271 1.83 11.65 -2.95
N HIS A 272 1.15 12.79 -3.05
CA HIS A 272 0.89 13.66 -1.91
C HIS A 272 -0.48 14.32 -2.00
N SER A 273 -1.05 14.63 -0.84
CA SER A 273 -2.24 15.46 -0.70
C SER A 273 -1.98 16.59 0.29
N ILE A 274 -2.50 17.77 -0.03
CA ILE A 274 -2.39 18.98 0.76
C ILE A 274 -3.78 19.35 1.27
N CYS A 275 -3.91 19.44 2.58
CA CYS A 275 -5.15 19.74 3.31
C CYS A 275 -5.02 21.08 4.04
N SER A 276 -6.10 21.87 4.04
CA SER A 276 -6.23 23.09 4.85
C SER A 276 -7.21 22.83 5.98
N CYS A 277 -6.78 23.01 7.23
CA CYS A 277 -7.62 22.77 8.41
C CYS A 277 -7.68 24.01 9.32
N THR A 278 -8.87 24.32 9.83
CA THR A 278 -9.13 25.53 10.65
C THR A 278 -8.87 25.33 12.15
N HIS A 279 -8.48 24.14 12.56
CA HIS A 279 -8.19 23.79 13.94
C HIS A 279 -6.95 22.88 14.01
N LEU A 280 -6.47 22.63 15.23
CA LEU A 280 -5.38 21.71 15.52
C LEU A 280 -5.93 20.46 16.20
N SER A 281 -5.57 19.30 15.65
CA SER A 281 -6.06 18.00 16.07
C SER A 281 -5.15 16.89 15.52
N SER A 282 -5.67 15.66 15.45
CA SER A 282 -5.08 14.55 14.71
C SER A 282 -5.75 14.42 13.35
N PHE A 283 -4.95 14.34 12.30
CA PHE A 283 -5.38 14.37 10.90
C PHE A 283 -4.93 13.14 10.13
N ALA A 284 -5.67 12.82 9.07
CA ALA A 284 -5.28 11.82 8.09
C ALA A 284 -5.95 12.08 6.73
N VAL A 285 -5.47 11.37 5.70
CA VAL A 285 -6.05 11.36 4.37
C VAL A 285 -6.67 10.00 4.07
N LEU A 286 -7.96 10.02 3.81
CA LEU A 286 -8.74 8.89 3.31
C LEU A 286 -8.90 9.03 1.80
N MET A 287 -8.83 7.92 1.06
CA MET A 287 -8.86 7.94 -0.40
C MET A 287 -9.74 6.81 -0.94
N ALA A 288 -10.55 7.15 -1.94
CA ALA A 288 -11.25 6.20 -2.79
C ALA A 288 -10.55 6.13 -4.14
N PHE A 289 -10.32 4.93 -4.63
CA PHE A 289 -9.76 4.69 -5.97
C PHE A 289 -10.87 4.39 -6.95
N HIS A 290 -10.64 4.68 -8.24
CA HIS A 290 -11.50 4.10 -9.27
C HIS A 290 -11.32 2.58 -9.20
N ARG A 291 -12.42 1.82 -9.27
CA ARG A 291 -12.31 0.40 -9.61
C ARG A 291 -11.67 0.39 -10.99
N GLU A 292 -10.60 -0.39 -11.14
CA GLU A 292 -9.94 -0.58 -12.43
C GLU A 292 -10.99 -1.28 -13.30
N GLU A 293 -11.69 -0.53 -14.15
CA GLU A 293 -12.62 -1.11 -15.11
C GLU A 293 -11.75 -1.95 -16.06
N GLU A 294 -11.93 -3.27 -16.02
CA GLU A 294 -11.40 -4.15 -17.05
C GLU A 294 -11.82 -3.60 -18.41
N ASP A 295 -10.92 -3.70 -19.40
CA ASP A 295 -11.18 -3.20 -20.74
C ASP A 295 -12.54 -3.76 -21.22
N PRO A 296 -13.55 -2.91 -21.51
CA PRO A 296 -14.87 -3.37 -21.90
C PRO A 296 -14.82 -4.30 -23.12
N ALA A 297 -13.79 -4.17 -23.96
CA ALA A 297 -13.57 -5.08 -25.08
C ALA A 297 -13.26 -6.52 -24.62
N LEU A 298 -12.48 -6.70 -23.56
CA LEU A 298 -12.12 -8.01 -23.01
C LEU A 298 -13.33 -8.69 -22.35
N THR A 299 -14.15 -7.93 -21.64
CA THR A 299 -15.40 -8.42 -21.06
C THR A 299 -16.37 -8.87 -22.15
N VAL A 300 -16.58 -8.06 -23.19
CA VAL A 300 -17.45 -8.42 -24.33
C VAL A 300 -16.95 -9.68 -25.02
N LEU A 301 -15.64 -9.76 -25.28
CA LEU A 301 -15.04 -10.94 -25.91
C LEU A 301 -15.28 -12.21 -25.08
N THR A 302 -15.11 -12.11 -23.75
CA THR A 302 -15.28 -13.24 -22.83
C THR A 302 -16.73 -13.71 -22.75
N TYR A 303 -17.69 -12.79 -22.56
CA TYR A 303 -19.11 -13.17 -22.48
C TYR A 303 -19.65 -13.72 -23.80
N VAL A 304 -19.35 -13.09 -24.92
CA VAL A 304 -19.81 -13.56 -26.24
C VAL A 304 -19.15 -14.90 -26.59
N GLY A 305 -17.83 -15.01 -26.38
CA GLY A 305 -17.07 -16.23 -26.65
C GLY A 305 -17.53 -17.42 -25.81
N LEU A 306 -17.70 -17.22 -24.49
CA LEU A 306 -18.18 -18.28 -23.60
C LEU A 306 -19.64 -18.67 -23.86
N SER A 307 -20.51 -17.71 -24.20
CA SER A 307 -21.91 -18.00 -24.55
C SER A 307 -22.02 -18.85 -25.81
N PHE A 308 -21.24 -18.52 -26.85
CA PHE A 308 -21.17 -19.31 -28.07
C PHE A 308 -20.57 -20.70 -27.82
N SER A 309 -19.50 -20.78 -27.03
CA SER A 309 -18.89 -22.06 -26.61
C SER A 309 -19.89 -22.95 -25.87
N LEU A 310 -20.68 -22.40 -24.94
CA LEU A 310 -21.71 -23.13 -24.22
C LEU A 310 -22.79 -23.70 -25.14
N LEU A 311 -23.24 -22.92 -26.14
CA LEU A 311 -24.20 -23.40 -27.13
C LEU A 311 -23.63 -24.59 -27.92
N CYS A 312 -22.40 -24.49 -28.40
CA CYS A 312 -21.73 -25.55 -29.13
C CYS A 312 -21.54 -26.82 -28.27
N LEU A 313 -21.10 -26.67 -27.01
CA LEU A 313 -20.93 -27.79 -26.08
C LEU A 313 -22.26 -28.46 -25.75
N LEU A 314 -23.33 -27.70 -25.59
CA LEU A 314 -24.68 -28.23 -25.38
C LEU A 314 -25.15 -29.05 -26.57
N LEU A 315 -24.99 -28.53 -27.79
CA LEU A 315 -25.35 -29.26 -29.01
C LEU A 315 -24.52 -30.55 -29.15
N ALA A 316 -23.21 -30.49 -28.90
CA ALA A 316 -22.35 -31.68 -28.91
C ALA A 316 -22.82 -32.74 -27.89
N ALA A 317 -23.06 -32.35 -26.64
CA ALA A 317 -23.57 -33.26 -25.61
C ALA A 317 -24.93 -33.87 -26.00
N LEU A 318 -25.86 -33.07 -26.52
CA LEU A 318 -27.16 -33.55 -27.00
C LEU A 318 -27.02 -34.56 -28.14
N THR A 319 -26.13 -34.30 -29.10
CA THR A 319 -25.91 -35.25 -30.22
C THR A 319 -25.39 -36.60 -29.74
N PHE A 320 -24.46 -36.62 -28.78
CA PHE A 320 -23.94 -37.87 -28.21
C PHE A 320 -24.95 -38.61 -27.33
N LEU A 321 -25.83 -37.88 -26.62
CA LEU A 321 -26.87 -38.47 -25.76
C LEU A 321 -28.06 -39.03 -26.56
N LEU A 322 -28.51 -38.32 -27.59
CA LEU A 322 -29.70 -38.68 -28.37
C LEU A 322 -29.38 -39.72 -29.46
N CYS A 323 -28.18 -39.68 -30.03
CA CYS A 323 -27.81 -40.58 -31.12
C CYS A 323 -27.11 -41.85 -30.62
N LYS A 324 -27.92 -42.84 -30.19
CA LYS A 324 -27.41 -44.15 -29.74
C LYS A 324 -26.55 -44.88 -30.77
N ALA A 325 -26.76 -44.62 -32.06
CA ALA A 325 -25.98 -45.24 -33.15
C ALA A 325 -24.49 -44.85 -33.16
N ILE A 326 -24.13 -43.72 -32.54
CA ILE A 326 -22.76 -43.17 -32.49
C ILE A 326 -22.11 -43.45 -31.11
N GLN A 327 -22.84 -44.09 -30.19
CA GLN A 327 -22.39 -44.31 -28.82
C GLN A 327 -21.34 -45.42 -28.75
N ASN A 328 -20.09 -45.02 -28.49
CA ASN A 328 -18.93 -45.87 -28.33
C ASN A 328 -18.09 -45.35 -27.15
N THR A 329 -17.02 -46.06 -26.79
CA THR A 329 -16.10 -45.71 -25.71
C THR A 329 -15.51 -44.31 -25.90
N SER A 330 -15.02 -44.00 -27.10
CA SER A 330 -14.43 -42.70 -27.42
C SER A 330 -15.46 -41.57 -27.34
N THR A 331 -16.68 -41.75 -27.87
CA THR A 331 -17.74 -40.74 -27.74
C THR A 331 -18.25 -40.58 -26.31
N SER A 332 -18.19 -41.63 -25.48
CA SER A 332 -18.43 -41.51 -24.05
C SER A 332 -17.37 -40.68 -23.32
N LEU A 333 -16.10 -40.68 -23.77
CA LEU A 333 -15.03 -39.85 -23.20
C LEU A 333 -15.19 -38.39 -23.60
N HIS A 334 -15.44 -38.13 -24.89
CA HIS A 334 -15.74 -36.79 -25.39
C HIS A 334 -16.98 -36.19 -24.71
N LEU A 335 -18.00 -37.01 -24.42
CA LEU A 335 -19.18 -36.58 -23.68
C LEU A 335 -18.80 -36.09 -22.26
N GLN A 336 -17.96 -36.83 -21.51
CA GLN A 336 -17.55 -36.40 -20.17
C GLN A 336 -16.68 -35.13 -20.20
N LEU A 337 -15.77 -35.02 -21.17
CA LEU A 337 -14.99 -33.80 -21.39
C LEU A 337 -15.91 -32.60 -21.67
N SER A 338 -16.87 -32.76 -22.59
CA SER A 338 -17.83 -31.72 -22.96
C SER A 338 -18.72 -31.30 -21.79
N LEU A 339 -19.13 -32.26 -20.94
CA LEU A 339 -19.95 -32.01 -19.76
C LEU A 339 -19.18 -31.22 -18.69
N CYS A 340 -17.92 -31.59 -18.42
CA CYS A 340 -17.06 -30.87 -17.48
C CYS A 340 -16.84 -29.41 -17.92
N LEU A 341 -16.51 -29.19 -19.21
CA LEU A 341 -16.31 -27.84 -19.75
C LEU A 341 -17.61 -27.02 -19.76
N PHE A 342 -18.73 -27.64 -20.11
CA PHE A 342 -20.04 -26.98 -20.07
C PHE A 342 -20.38 -26.49 -18.66
N LEU A 343 -20.23 -27.36 -17.65
CA LEU A 343 -20.48 -27.00 -16.26
C LEU A 343 -19.48 -25.94 -15.76
N ALA A 344 -18.20 -26.03 -16.15
CA ALA A 344 -17.20 -25.03 -15.78
C ALA A 344 -17.52 -23.64 -16.34
N HIS A 345 -17.84 -23.55 -17.65
CA HIS A 345 -18.18 -22.29 -18.30
C HIS A 345 -19.51 -21.70 -17.79
N LEU A 346 -20.51 -22.54 -17.54
CA LEU A 346 -21.78 -22.11 -16.96
C LEU A 346 -21.58 -21.52 -15.56
N LEU A 347 -20.79 -22.20 -14.73
CA LEU A 347 -20.50 -21.75 -13.37
C LEU A 347 -19.60 -20.51 -13.37
N PHE A 348 -18.68 -20.39 -14.33
CA PHE A 348 -17.88 -19.19 -14.53
C PHE A 348 -18.76 -17.97 -14.83
N LEU A 349 -19.68 -18.06 -15.80
CA LEU A 349 -20.55 -16.95 -16.19
C LEU A 349 -21.59 -16.55 -15.13
N THR A 350 -22.09 -17.51 -14.35
CA THR A 350 -23.21 -17.25 -13.43
C THR A 350 -22.78 -16.94 -12.00
N ALA A 351 -21.59 -17.39 -11.58
CA ALA A 351 -21.23 -17.46 -10.17
C ALA A 351 -19.90 -16.79 -9.78
N VAL A 352 -19.05 -16.38 -10.73
CA VAL A 352 -17.73 -15.77 -10.42
C VAL A 352 -17.85 -14.46 -9.65
N ASP A 353 -18.87 -13.64 -9.96
CA ASP A 353 -19.07 -12.33 -9.33
C ASP A 353 -19.82 -12.39 -7.98
N ARG A 354 -20.23 -13.59 -7.54
CA ARG A 354 -21.02 -13.77 -6.31
C ARG A 354 -20.12 -13.77 -5.05
N THR A 355 -19.48 -12.65 -4.77
CA THR A 355 -18.51 -12.50 -3.67
C THR A 355 -19.12 -12.15 -2.30
N GLU A 356 -20.42 -11.85 -2.24
CA GLU A 356 -21.10 -11.42 -1.01
C GLU A 356 -20.98 -12.44 0.14
N ILE A 357 -21.08 -13.73 -0.19
CA ILE A 357 -21.01 -14.83 0.78
C ILE A 357 -19.68 -15.55 0.61
N LYS A 358 -18.74 -15.30 1.53
CA LYS A 358 -17.38 -15.89 1.48
C LYS A 358 -17.36 -17.41 1.36
N VAL A 359 -18.25 -18.10 2.07
CA VAL A 359 -18.34 -19.58 2.02
C VAL A 359 -18.80 -20.05 0.64
N LEU A 360 -19.82 -19.40 0.07
CA LEU A 360 -20.32 -19.72 -1.26
C LEU A 360 -19.23 -19.48 -2.31
N CYS A 361 -18.51 -18.37 -2.19
CA CYS A 361 -17.41 -18.01 -3.08
C CYS A 361 -16.27 -19.03 -3.03
N ALA A 362 -15.92 -19.55 -1.86
CA ALA A 362 -14.93 -20.61 -1.70
C ALA A 362 -15.39 -21.94 -2.33
N ILE A 363 -16.67 -22.30 -2.19
CA ILE A 363 -17.26 -23.49 -2.82
C ILE A 363 -17.23 -23.36 -4.35
N ILE A 364 -17.63 -22.20 -4.89
CA ILE A 364 -17.59 -21.88 -6.32
C ILE A 364 -16.17 -22.00 -6.87
N ALA A 365 -15.20 -21.37 -6.19
CA ALA A 365 -13.78 -21.46 -6.57
C ALA A 365 -13.28 -22.91 -6.55
N GLY A 366 -13.68 -23.71 -5.55
CA GLY A 366 -13.38 -25.13 -5.45
C GLY A 366 -13.99 -25.95 -6.59
N ALA A 367 -15.25 -25.70 -6.92
CA ALA A 367 -15.96 -26.37 -8.00
C ALA A 367 -15.34 -26.04 -9.36
N LEU A 368 -15.03 -24.77 -9.64
CA LEU A 368 -14.32 -24.38 -10.87
C LEU A 368 -12.94 -25.05 -10.94
N HIS A 369 -12.18 -25.08 -9.84
CA HIS A 369 -10.86 -25.72 -9.80
C HIS A 369 -10.97 -27.21 -10.16
N TYR A 370 -11.95 -27.90 -9.58
CA TYR A 370 -12.22 -29.30 -9.87
C TYR A 370 -12.64 -29.54 -11.33
N LEU A 371 -13.60 -28.77 -11.85
CA LEU A 371 -14.16 -28.97 -13.19
C LEU A 371 -13.12 -28.72 -14.29
N TYR A 372 -12.33 -27.65 -14.18
CA TYR A 372 -11.25 -27.40 -15.13
C TYR A 372 -10.17 -28.47 -15.06
N LEU A 373 -9.72 -28.86 -13.86
CA LEU A 373 -8.72 -29.91 -13.71
C LEU A 373 -9.23 -31.27 -14.24
N ALA A 374 -10.50 -31.59 -14.02
CA ALA A 374 -11.14 -32.77 -14.59
C ALA A 374 -11.17 -32.73 -16.12
N SER A 375 -11.43 -31.58 -16.74
CA SER A 375 -11.37 -31.45 -18.20
C SER A 375 -9.98 -31.78 -18.75
N PHE A 376 -8.90 -31.30 -18.11
CA PHE A 376 -7.53 -31.64 -18.52
C PHE A 376 -7.21 -33.13 -18.36
N VAL A 377 -7.64 -33.78 -17.26
CA VAL A 377 -7.44 -35.23 -17.09
C VAL A 377 -8.24 -36.02 -18.13
N TRP A 378 -9.48 -35.62 -18.43
CA TRP A 378 -10.27 -36.27 -19.48
C TRP A 378 -9.66 -36.10 -20.88
N MET A 379 -9.10 -34.94 -21.18
CA MET A 379 -8.36 -34.68 -22.42
C MET A 379 -7.13 -35.61 -22.55
N LEU A 380 -6.38 -35.80 -21.46
CA LEU A 380 -5.26 -36.76 -21.44
C LEU A 380 -5.72 -38.21 -21.64
N LEU A 381 -6.81 -38.60 -20.98
CA LEU A 381 -7.39 -39.95 -21.10
C LEU A 381 -7.92 -40.22 -22.50
N GLU A 382 -8.49 -39.21 -23.15
CA GLU A 382 -8.90 -39.26 -24.56
C GLU A 382 -7.69 -39.47 -25.48
N GLY A 383 -6.63 -38.66 -25.32
CA GLY A 383 -5.38 -38.80 -26.07
C GLY A 383 -4.74 -40.19 -25.91
N LEU A 384 -4.70 -40.69 -24.67
CA LEU A 384 -4.20 -42.04 -24.38
C LEU A 384 -5.07 -43.14 -25.00
N HIS A 385 -6.40 -42.99 -24.96
CA HIS A 385 -7.32 -43.95 -25.58
C HIS A 385 -7.15 -44.00 -27.10
N LEU A 386 -7.01 -42.85 -27.77
CA LEU A 386 -6.73 -42.78 -29.21
C LEU A 386 -5.39 -43.45 -29.55
N PHE A 387 -4.33 -43.12 -28.81
CA PHE A 387 -3.01 -43.73 -28.98
C PHE A 387 -3.05 -45.26 -28.84
N LEU A 388 -3.68 -45.77 -27.79
CA LEU A 388 -3.78 -47.21 -27.54
C LEU A 388 -4.66 -47.92 -28.58
N THR A 389 -5.73 -47.29 -29.05
CA THR A 389 -6.59 -47.86 -30.09
C THR A 389 -5.82 -48.00 -31.40
N ALA A 390 -5.08 -46.98 -31.79
CA ALA A 390 -4.30 -47.00 -33.03
C ALA A 390 -3.11 -47.96 -32.97
N ARG A 391 -2.36 -48.00 -31.86
CA ARG A 391 -1.22 -48.94 -31.70
C ARG A 391 -1.67 -50.40 -31.58
N ASN A 392 -2.84 -50.68 -31.02
CA ASN A 392 -3.31 -52.07 -30.86
C ASN A 392 -4.05 -52.62 -32.09
N LEU A 393 -4.36 -51.80 -33.10
CA LEU A 393 -4.81 -52.30 -34.41
C LEU A 393 -3.71 -53.12 -35.13
N THR A 394 -2.45 -53.06 -34.66
CA THR A 394 -1.34 -53.83 -35.21
C THR A 394 -1.02 -55.13 -34.44
N VAL A 395 -1.63 -55.41 -33.28
CA VAL A 395 -1.33 -56.60 -32.45
C VAL A 395 -2.59 -57.29 -31.90
N VAL A 396 -2.67 -58.61 -32.08
CA VAL A 396 -3.84 -59.51 -31.93
C VAL A 396 -4.28 -59.76 -30.46
N ASN A 397 -4.57 -58.73 -29.66
CA ASN A 397 -5.15 -58.95 -28.31
C ASN A 397 -6.13 -57.85 -27.85
N HIS A 398 -7.19 -57.64 -28.63
CA HIS A 398 -8.09 -56.48 -28.57
C HIS A 398 -9.16 -56.49 -27.43
N SER A 399 -9.59 -57.66 -26.94
CA SER A 399 -10.84 -57.76 -26.13
C SER A 399 -10.66 -57.58 -24.61
N SER A 400 -9.58 -58.12 -24.03
CA SER A 400 -9.36 -58.10 -22.57
C SER A 400 -8.83 -56.76 -22.05
N ILE A 401 -7.93 -56.12 -22.81
CA ILE A 401 -7.30 -54.84 -22.46
C ILE A 401 -8.31 -53.69 -22.51
N ASN A 402 -9.22 -53.66 -23.49
CA ASN A 402 -10.24 -52.62 -23.64
C ASN A 402 -11.25 -52.61 -22.47
N ARG A 403 -11.62 -53.80 -21.95
CA ARG A 403 -12.52 -53.93 -20.79
C ARG A 403 -11.85 -53.47 -19.49
N PHE A 404 -10.56 -53.75 -19.33
CA PHE A 404 -9.78 -53.30 -18.18
C PHE A 404 -9.55 -51.79 -18.20
N MET A 405 -9.16 -51.22 -19.35
CA MET A 405 -8.97 -49.78 -19.52
C MET A 405 -10.25 -49.00 -19.24
N LYS A 406 -11.41 -49.44 -19.75
CA LYS A 406 -12.72 -48.82 -19.42
C LYS A 406 -13.01 -48.71 -17.93
N LYS A 407 -12.69 -49.76 -17.15
CA LYS A 407 -12.93 -49.77 -15.70
C LYS A 407 -12.00 -48.83 -14.94
N LEU A 408 -10.80 -48.60 -15.46
CA LEU A 408 -9.79 -47.75 -14.83
C LEU A 408 -9.94 -46.25 -15.20
N MET A 409 -10.41 -45.94 -16.41
CA MET A 409 -10.46 -44.55 -16.91
C MET A 409 -11.40 -43.64 -16.11
N PHE A 410 -12.61 -44.09 -15.78
CA PHE A 410 -13.58 -43.30 -15.00
C PHE A 410 -13.11 -42.91 -13.59
N PRO A 411 -12.61 -43.85 -12.74
CA PRO A 411 -12.09 -43.48 -11.44
C PRO A 411 -10.83 -42.62 -11.52
N VAL A 412 -9.99 -42.78 -12.54
CA VAL A 412 -8.83 -41.90 -12.75
C VAL A 412 -9.26 -40.48 -13.17
N GLY A 413 -10.21 -40.38 -14.11
CA GLY A 413 -10.71 -39.13 -14.68
C GLY A 413 -11.26 -38.16 -13.64
N TYR A 414 -12.04 -38.66 -12.69
CA TYR A 414 -12.60 -37.85 -11.61
C TYR A 414 -11.83 -37.91 -10.30
N GLY A 415 -11.11 -39.01 -10.04
CA GLY A 415 -10.39 -39.22 -8.80
C GLY A 415 -9.13 -38.37 -8.69
N VAL A 416 -8.33 -38.26 -9.75
CA VAL A 416 -7.09 -37.46 -9.74
C VAL A 416 -7.39 -35.97 -9.45
N PRO A 417 -8.34 -35.31 -10.15
CA PRO A 417 -8.73 -33.94 -9.81
C PRO A 417 -9.29 -33.80 -8.40
N ALA A 418 -10.09 -34.76 -7.93
CA ALA A 418 -10.67 -34.72 -6.59
C ALA A 418 -9.60 -34.75 -5.50
N VAL A 419 -8.59 -35.61 -5.63
CA VAL A 419 -7.47 -35.70 -4.68
C VAL A 419 -6.67 -34.40 -4.66
N ILE A 420 -6.35 -33.83 -5.83
CA ILE A 420 -5.59 -32.58 -5.91
C ILE A 420 -6.35 -31.42 -5.25
N VAL A 421 -7.65 -31.29 -5.54
CA VAL A 421 -8.49 -30.24 -4.95
C VAL A 421 -8.66 -30.46 -3.45
N ALA A 422 -8.83 -31.70 -2.98
CA ALA A 422 -8.94 -32.01 -1.56
C ALA A 422 -7.67 -31.65 -0.79
N ILE A 423 -6.48 -31.99 -1.31
CA ILE A 423 -5.18 -31.62 -0.71
C ILE A 423 -5.02 -30.10 -0.69
N SER A 424 -5.37 -29.44 -1.80
CA SER A 424 -5.28 -27.98 -1.94
C SER A 424 -6.19 -27.27 -0.93
N ALA A 425 -7.45 -27.71 -0.81
CA ALA A 425 -8.43 -27.19 0.14
C ALA A 425 -8.05 -27.46 1.59
N ALA A 426 -7.52 -28.65 1.91
CA ALA A 426 -7.06 -28.98 3.25
C ALA A 426 -5.83 -28.17 3.69
N SER A 427 -4.93 -27.86 2.75
CA SER A 427 -3.71 -27.12 3.06
C SER A 427 -3.98 -25.64 3.38
N ARG A 428 -4.79 -24.96 2.56
CA ARG A 428 -5.05 -23.51 2.68
C ARG A 428 -6.47 -23.16 2.23
N PRO A 429 -7.50 -23.43 3.06
CA PRO A 429 -8.89 -23.18 2.68
C PRO A 429 -9.21 -21.69 2.50
N HIS A 430 -8.48 -20.81 3.19
CA HIS A 430 -8.66 -19.35 3.13
C HIS A 430 -8.21 -18.71 1.80
N LEU A 431 -7.54 -19.45 0.91
CA LEU A 431 -7.05 -18.96 -0.39
C LEU A 431 -7.99 -19.30 -1.55
N TYR A 432 -9.14 -19.91 -1.26
CA TYR A 432 -10.22 -20.13 -2.21
C TYR A 432 -11.18 -18.94 -2.20
N GLY A 433 -11.15 -18.13 -3.26
CA GLY A 433 -11.91 -16.89 -3.37
C GLY A 433 -11.05 -15.65 -3.13
N THR A 434 -11.38 -14.58 -3.84
CA THR A 434 -10.81 -13.24 -3.64
C THR A 434 -11.94 -12.25 -3.33
N PRO A 435 -11.64 -11.02 -2.87
CA PRO A 435 -12.66 -9.99 -2.65
C PRO A 435 -13.39 -9.59 -3.94
N ASP A 436 -12.73 -9.73 -5.09
CA ASP A 436 -13.21 -9.23 -6.37
C ASP A 436 -13.88 -10.33 -7.22
N TYR A 437 -13.43 -11.59 -7.08
CA TYR A 437 -13.96 -12.73 -7.84
C TYR A 437 -13.79 -14.08 -7.11
N CYS A 438 -14.68 -15.03 -7.39
CA CYS A 438 -14.68 -16.37 -6.79
C CYS A 438 -13.76 -17.37 -7.49
N TRP A 439 -12.45 -17.10 -7.42
CA TRP A 439 -11.39 -17.98 -7.95
C TRP A 439 -10.20 -18.06 -7.00
N LEU A 440 -9.18 -18.86 -7.34
CA LEU A 440 -7.97 -19.02 -6.53
C LEU A 440 -7.19 -17.69 -6.44
N HIS A 441 -6.65 -17.41 -5.25
CA HIS A 441 -5.84 -16.22 -5.01
C HIS A 441 -4.49 -16.26 -5.76
N LEU A 442 -4.17 -15.22 -6.54
CA LEU A 442 -2.98 -15.16 -7.39
C LEU A 442 -1.68 -14.85 -6.61
N ASP A 443 -1.72 -13.94 -5.62
CA ASP A 443 -0.51 -13.39 -5.00
C ASP A 443 0.32 -14.36 -4.14
N GLN A 444 -0.26 -15.46 -3.65
CA GLN A 444 0.37 -16.34 -2.65
C GLN A 444 1.04 -17.60 -3.24
N LYS A 445 1.33 -17.60 -4.55
CA LYS A 445 1.80 -18.79 -5.32
C LYS A 445 0.82 -19.97 -5.28
N PHE A 446 -0.37 -19.81 -4.72
CA PHE A 446 -1.37 -20.85 -4.58
C PHE A 446 -1.95 -21.28 -5.94
N ILE A 447 -1.90 -20.40 -6.94
CA ILE A 447 -2.25 -20.72 -8.33
C ILE A 447 -1.46 -21.90 -8.91
N TRP A 448 -0.26 -22.20 -8.39
CA TRP A 448 0.52 -23.37 -8.81
C TRP A 448 -0.14 -24.70 -8.45
N ALA A 449 -1.08 -24.73 -7.50
CA ALA A 449 -1.88 -25.91 -7.21
C ALA A 449 -2.76 -26.32 -8.41
N PHE A 450 -3.14 -25.36 -9.26
CA PHE A 450 -3.84 -25.59 -10.52
C PHE A 450 -2.86 -25.67 -11.70
N LEU A 451 -1.98 -24.69 -11.85
CA LEU A 451 -1.10 -24.57 -13.01
C LEU A 451 -0.08 -25.72 -13.09
N GLY A 452 0.45 -26.18 -11.96
CA GLY A 452 1.42 -27.28 -11.91
C GLY A 452 0.88 -28.58 -12.53
N PRO A 453 -0.26 -29.11 -12.04
CA PRO A 453 -0.90 -30.27 -12.64
C PRO A 453 -1.25 -30.09 -14.12
N VAL A 454 -1.76 -28.92 -14.52
CA VAL A 454 -2.09 -28.62 -15.92
C VAL A 454 -0.84 -28.69 -16.81
N CYS A 455 0.26 -28.06 -16.40
CA CYS A 455 1.53 -28.13 -17.13
C CYS A 455 2.02 -29.58 -17.25
N ALA A 456 1.97 -30.38 -16.18
CA ALA A 456 2.36 -31.78 -16.22
C ALA A 456 1.49 -32.59 -17.21
N ILE A 457 0.18 -32.39 -17.20
CA ILE A 457 -0.75 -33.06 -18.11
C ILE A 457 -0.48 -32.70 -19.58
N ILE A 458 -0.23 -31.42 -19.86
CA ILE A 458 0.08 -30.97 -21.23
C ILE A 458 1.39 -31.60 -21.72
N CYS A 459 2.44 -31.60 -20.89
CA CYS A 459 3.73 -32.23 -21.26
C CYS A 459 3.56 -33.74 -21.55
N VAL A 460 2.79 -34.46 -20.74
CA VAL A 460 2.52 -35.89 -20.98
C VAL A 460 1.71 -36.08 -22.26
N SER A 461 0.73 -35.21 -22.53
CA SER A 461 -0.10 -35.28 -23.74
C SER A 461 0.75 -35.06 -25.00
N GLU A 462 1.66 -34.08 -24.97
CA GLU A 462 2.61 -33.82 -26.06
C GLU A 462 3.56 -35.00 -26.28
N TYR A 463 4.08 -35.59 -25.21
CA TYR A 463 4.91 -36.80 -25.31
C TYR A 463 4.15 -37.99 -25.95
N VAL A 464 2.90 -38.22 -25.57
CA VAL A 464 2.06 -39.27 -26.17
C VAL A 464 1.81 -38.99 -27.65
N ALA A 465 1.58 -37.72 -28.03
CA ALA A 465 1.41 -37.31 -29.42
C ALA A 465 2.69 -37.49 -30.24
N LEU A 466 3.87 -37.19 -29.68
CA LEU A 466 5.15 -37.43 -30.35
C LEU A 466 5.39 -38.93 -30.59
N MET A 467 5.15 -39.77 -29.58
CA MET A 467 5.25 -41.24 -29.70
C MET A 467 4.25 -41.81 -30.72
N PHE A 468 3.16 -41.09 -31.02
CA PHE A 468 2.21 -41.49 -32.05
C PHE A 468 2.74 -41.22 -33.48
N LEU A 469 3.54 -40.16 -33.65
CA LEU A 469 4.09 -39.75 -34.95
C LEU A 469 5.36 -40.53 -35.34
N THR A 470 6.10 -41.04 -34.36
CA THR A 470 7.28 -41.91 -34.53
C THR A 470 6.87 -43.37 -34.64
#